data_AF-A0A9P0GDQ1-F1
#
_entry.id   AF-A0A9P0GDQ1-F1
#
_cell.length_a   1.000
_cell.length_b   1.000
_cell.length_c   1.000
_cell.angle_alpha   90.00
_cell.angle_beta   90.00
_cell.angle_gamma   90.00
#
_symmetry.space_group_name_H-M   'P 1'
#
loop_
_entity.id
_entity.type
_entity.pdbx_description
1 polymer ?
#
loop_
_entity_poly.entity_id
_entity_poly.type
_entity_poly.pdbx_seq_one_letter_code
_entity_poly.pdbx_strand_id
1 'polypeptide(L)'
;MNSTSNLNLKASESQGIKYLHSTNWDPQTSTEELTNYLQVIIPSLRLEKLNSRYPQEYASFKLSVPNSELNKIMKPEIWPSGVLINEFFPSKRLNQYTQQFNDQK
;
A
#
# COMPACT_ATOMS: atom_id res chain seq x y z
N MET A 1 -26.03 24.97 -19.25
CA MET A 1 -25.05 24.13 -19.94
C MET A 1 -23.69 24.48 -19.36
N ASN A 2 -23.16 23.68 -18.43
CA ASN A 2 -21.90 24.01 -17.77
C ASN A 2 -20.77 23.31 -18.51
N SER A 3 -19.96 24.11 -19.22
CA SER A 3 -18.73 23.66 -19.85
C SER A 3 -17.73 23.26 -18.77
N THR A 4 -17.56 21.95 -18.55
CA THR A 4 -16.42 21.42 -17.82
C THR A 4 -15.17 21.68 -18.65
N SER A 5 -14.36 22.64 -18.21
CA SER A 5 -13.07 22.94 -18.82
C SER A 5 -12.21 21.68 -18.87
N ASN A 6 -11.69 21.36 -20.06
CA ASN A 6 -10.73 20.28 -20.27
C ASN A 6 -9.41 20.62 -19.56
N LEU A 7 -9.32 20.26 -18.28
CA LEU A 7 -8.10 20.42 -17.50
C LEU A 7 -7.12 19.30 -17.87
N ASN A 8 -6.02 19.65 -18.54
CA ASN A 8 -4.91 18.74 -18.83
C ASN A 8 -4.02 18.57 -17.59
N LEU A 9 -4.55 17.95 -16.54
CA LEU A 9 -3.80 17.62 -15.35
C LEU A 9 -2.91 16.40 -15.61
N LYS A 10 -1.62 16.49 -15.27
CA LYS A 10 -0.68 15.37 -15.32
C LYS A 10 -0.02 15.22 -13.97
N ALA A 11 -0.06 14.00 -13.41
CA ALA A 11 0.76 13.66 -12.26
C ALA A 11 2.22 13.48 -12.71
N SER A 12 3.18 13.81 -11.84
CA SER A 12 4.57 13.37 -12.07
C SER A 12 4.69 11.88 -11.74
N GLU A 13 5.49 11.14 -12.51
CA GLU A 13 5.82 9.77 -12.17
C GLU A 13 6.75 9.77 -10.95
N SER A 14 6.22 9.33 -9.80
CA SER A 14 7.06 9.07 -8.64
C SER A 14 7.85 7.78 -8.88
N GLN A 15 9.16 7.89 -8.91
CA GLN A 15 10.07 6.75 -8.87
C GLN A 15 10.31 6.40 -7.40
N GLY A 16 10.08 5.14 -7.01
CA GLY A 16 10.30 4.70 -5.64
C GLY A 16 9.63 3.38 -5.28
N ILE A 17 9.85 2.93 -4.05
CA ILE A 17 9.18 1.78 -3.46
C ILE A 17 8.01 2.24 -2.60
N LYS A 18 6.87 1.58 -2.75
CA LYS A 18 5.69 1.71 -1.91
C LYS A 18 5.61 0.52 -0.98
N TYR A 19 5.20 0.79 0.25
CA TYR A 19 4.99 -0.24 1.25
C TYR A 19 3.49 -0.46 1.42
N LEU A 20 3.05 -1.72 1.33
CA LEU A 20 1.66 -2.10 1.55
C LEU A 20 1.56 -3.04 2.74
N HIS A 21 0.46 -2.92 3.47
CA HIS A 21 0.04 -3.86 4.49
C HIS A 21 -1.01 -4.78 3.89
N SER A 22 -0.74 -6.09 3.92
CA SER A 22 -1.69 -7.11 3.55
C SER A 22 -2.07 -7.93 4.79
N THR A 23 -3.35 -8.13 5.05
CA THR A 23 -3.84 -8.79 6.27
C THR A 23 -5.06 -9.66 6.00
N ASN A 24 -5.47 -10.42 7.02
CA ASN A 24 -6.55 -11.39 6.97
C ASN A 24 -6.21 -12.62 6.10
N TRP A 25 -4.94 -13.01 6.11
CA TRP A 25 -4.49 -14.29 5.56
C TRP A 25 -4.71 -15.42 6.55
N ASP A 26 -4.82 -16.65 6.06
CA ASP A 26 -4.76 -17.83 6.91
C ASP A 26 -3.47 -17.80 7.77
N PRO A 27 -3.54 -18.07 9.09
CA PRO A 27 -2.38 -18.09 9.99
C PRO A 27 -1.18 -18.90 9.48
N GLN A 28 -1.46 -20.01 8.79
CA GLN A 28 -0.48 -20.96 8.28
C GLN A 28 0.16 -20.51 6.97
N THR A 29 -0.39 -19.47 6.31
CA THR A 29 0.16 -18.91 5.07
C THR A 29 1.63 -18.56 5.28
N SER A 30 2.49 -19.15 4.45
CA SER A 30 3.93 -18.93 4.51
C SER A 30 4.35 -17.73 3.66
N THR A 31 5.48 -17.11 4.00
CA THR A 31 6.05 -16.04 3.17
C THR A 31 6.41 -16.54 1.79
N GLU A 32 6.89 -17.78 1.67
CA GLU A 32 7.31 -18.39 0.40
C GLU A 32 6.13 -18.58 -0.55
N GLU A 33 5.03 -19.16 -0.05
CA GLU A 33 3.81 -19.37 -0.83
C GLU A 33 3.25 -18.05 -1.36
N LEU A 34 3.15 -17.04 -0.50
CA LEU A 34 2.66 -15.72 -0.90
C LEU A 34 3.63 -15.01 -1.87
N THR A 35 4.94 -15.24 -1.71
CA THR A 35 5.97 -14.73 -2.62
C THR A 35 5.80 -15.34 -4.01
N ASN A 36 5.67 -16.66 -4.08
CA ASN A 36 5.47 -17.38 -5.34
C ASN A 36 4.17 -16.92 -6.03
N TYR A 37 3.10 -16.70 -5.27
CA TYR A 37 1.83 -16.20 -5.80
C TYR A 37 1.95 -14.79 -6.41
N LEU A 38 2.57 -13.85 -5.70
CA LEU A 38 2.62 -12.44 -6.10
C LEU A 38 3.74 -12.12 -7.11
N GLN A 39 4.85 -12.86 -7.10
CA GLN A 39 5.97 -12.61 -8.01
C GLN A 39 5.67 -12.97 -9.47
N VAL A 40 4.65 -13.79 -9.73
CA VAL A 40 4.12 -14.01 -11.10
C VAL A 40 3.62 -12.69 -11.70
N ILE A 41 3.10 -11.79 -10.88
CA ILE A 41 2.52 -10.51 -11.30
C ILE A 41 3.57 -9.39 -11.23
N ILE A 42 4.36 -9.39 -10.15
CA ILE A 42 5.38 -8.38 -9.86
C ILE A 42 6.68 -9.08 -9.44
N PRO A 43 7.57 -9.40 -10.39
CA PRO A 43 8.79 -10.17 -10.10
C PRO A 43 9.73 -9.53 -9.07
N SER A 44 9.74 -8.20 -8.99
CA SER A 44 10.60 -7.45 -8.06
C SER A 44 10.00 -7.23 -6.67
N LEU A 45 8.82 -7.77 -6.38
CA LEU A 45 8.17 -7.62 -5.07
C LEU A 45 8.97 -8.35 -3.98
N ARG A 46 9.08 -7.68 -2.82
CA ARG A 46 9.61 -8.28 -1.59
C ARG A 46 8.52 -8.35 -0.53
N LEU A 47 8.51 -9.45 0.23
CA LEU A 47 7.56 -9.72 1.30
C LEU A 47 8.28 -9.91 2.63
N GLU A 48 7.63 -9.47 3.69
CA GLU A 48 8.03 -9.66 5.08
C GLU A 48 6.79 -10.07 5.88
N LYS A 49 6.82 -11.24 6.55
CA LYS A 49 5.72 -11.65 7.45
C LYS A 49 5.79 -10.81 8.72
N LEU A 50 4.67 -10.22 9.10
CA LEU A 50 4.56 -9.37 10.28
C LEU A 50 4.02 -10.17 11.48
N ASN A 51 4.42 -9.74 12.67
CA ASN A 51 3.81 -10.20 13.91
C ASN A 51 2.40 -9.62 14.01
N SER A 52 1.40 -10.46 13.72
CA SER A 52 -0.01 -10.09 13.75
C SER A 52 -0.49 -9.91 15.19
N ARG A 53 -1.55 -9.12 15.41
CA ARG A 53 -2.11 -8.91 16.76
C ARG A 53 -2.69 -10.21 17.34
N TYR A 54 -3.29 -11.03 16.49
CA TYR A 54 -3.84 -12.33 16.82
C TYR A 54 -3.26 -13.39 15.87
N PRO A 55 -2.00 -13.85 16.07
CA PRO A 55 -1.29 -14.73 15.12
C PRO A 55 -1.95 -16.10 14.88
N GLN A 56 -2.85 -16.52 15.77
CA GLN A 56 -3.61 -17.77 15.63
C GLN A 56 -4.89 -17.61 14.79
N GLU A 57 -5.31 -16.37 14.55
CA GLU A 57 -6.53 -16.05 13.80
C GLU A 57 -6.22 -15.57 12.39
N TYR A 58 -5.12 -14.82 12.21
CA TYR A 58 -4.68 -14.37 10.90
C TYR A 58 -3.18 -14.11 10.82
N ALA A 59 -2.69 -14.06 9.59
CA ALA A 59 -1.37 -13.54 9.26
C ALA A 59 -1.45 -12.19 8.53
N SER A 60 -0.38 -11.41 8.70
CA SER A 60 -0.18 -10.12 8.04
C SER A 60 1.20 -10.09 7.40
N PHE A 61 1.30 -9.35 6.30
CA PHE A 61 2.53 -9.20 5.53
C PHE A 61 2.73 -7.74 5.15
N LYS A 62 4.00 -7.34 5.11
CA LYS A 62 4.43 -6.10 4.49
C LYS A 62 4.98 -6.40 3.11
N LEU A 63 4.48 -5.68 2.13
CA LEU A 63 4.88 -5.79 0.73
C LEU A 63 5.68 -4.55 0.36
N SER A 64 6.79 -4.75 -0.34
CA SER A 64 7.59 -3.67 -0.93
C SER A 64 7.47 -3.77 -2.45
N VAL A 65 6.81 -2.78 -3.05
CA VAL A 65 6.38 -2.79 -4.46
C VAL A 65 6.95 -1.57 -5.18
N PRO A 66 7.49 -1.69 -6.40
CA PRO A 66 7.80 -0.53 -7.23
C PRO A 66 6.55 0.32 -7.47
N ASN A 67 6.65 1.64 -7.34
CA ASN A 67 5.51 2.54 -7.54
C ASN A 67 4.91 2.42 -8.95
N SER A 68 5.73 2.13 -9.96
CA SER A 68 5.31 1.85 -11.34
C SER A 68 4.39 0.64 -11.46
N GLU A 69 4.41 -0.28 -10.50
CA GLU A 69 3.64 -1.52 -10.49
C GLU A 69 2.55 -1.55 -9.41
N LEU A 70 2.42 -0.47 -8.64
CA LEU A 70 1.41 -0.35 -7.58
C LEU A 70 -0.02 -0.60 -8.10
N ASN A 71 -0.34 -0.08 -9.28
CA ASN A 71 -1.66 -0.26 -9.88
C ASN A 71 -1.97 -1.72 -10.22
N LYS A 72 -0.96 -2.58 -10.43
CA LYS A 72 -1.18 -4.01 -10.66
C LYS A 72 -1.62 -4.70 -9.36
N ILE A 73 -0.97 -4.36 -8.25
CA ILE A 73 -1.21 -5.00 -6.95
C ILE A 73 -2.47 -4.50 -6.24
N MET A 74 -2.92 -3.28 -6.56
CA MET A 74 -4.16 -2.73 -5.99
C MET A 74 -5.43 -3.25 -6.67
N LYS A 75 -5.32 -4.12 -7.69
CA LYS A 75 -6.48 -4.73 -8.34
C LYS A 75 -7.13 -5.75 -7.40
N PRO A 76 -8.45 -5.66 -7.12
CA PRO A 76 -9.11 -6.60 -6.22
C PRO A 76 -9.09 -8.05 -6.76
N GLU A 77 -9.05 -8.21 -8.08
CA GLU A 77 -9.09 -9.51 -8.76
C GLU A 77 -7.88 -10.41 -8.48
N ILE A 78 -6.76 -9.85 -8.05
CA ILE A 78 -5.54 -10.62 -7.77
C ILE A 78 -5.49 -11.12 -6.32
N TRP A 79 -6.51 -10.85 -5.50
CA TRP A 79 -6.51 -11.23 -4.10
C TRP A 79 -7.55 -12.31 -3.82
N PRO A 80 -7.21 -13.32 -3.00
CA PRO A 80 -8.22 -14.22 -2.45
C PRO A 80 -9.30 -13.43 -1.69
N SER A 81 -10.53 -13.97 -1.71
CA SER A 81 -11.63 -13.35 -1.00
C SER A 81 -11.31 -13.17 0.49
N GLY A 82 -11.62 -12.00 1.03
CA GLY A 82 -11.40 -11.66 2.43
C GLY A 82 -10.02 -11.06 2.74
N VAL A 83 -9.02 -11.18 1.86
CA VAL A 83 -7.73 -10.52 2.06
C VAL A 83 -7.89 -9.00 1.95
N LEU A 84 -7.26 -8.26 2.85
CA LEU A 84 -7.29 -6.80 2.89
C LEU A 84 -5.92 -6.22 2.55
N ILE A 85 -5.90 -5.20 1.69
CA ILE A 85 -4.70 -4.47 1.27
C ILE A 85 -4.85 -3.00 1.56
N ASN A 86 -3.88 -2.44 2.28
CA ASN A 86 -3.82 -1.02 2.59
C ASN A 86 -2.44 -0.48 2.27
N GLU A 87 -2.34 0.75 1.76
CA GLU A 87 -1.06 1.43 1.71
C GLU A 87 -0.56 1.71 3.14
N PHE A 88 0.70 1.39 3.43
CA PHE A 88 1.34 1.93 4.63
C PHE A 88 1.52 3.42 4.40
N PHE A 89 0.57 4.21 4.90
CA PHE A 89 0.80 5.63 5.06
C PHE A 89 1.82 5.76 6.19
N PRO A 90 3.05 6.28 5.94
CA PRO A 90 3.89 6.70 7.04
C PRO A 90 3.05 7.67 7.86
N SER A 91 2.93 7.42 9.16
CA SER A 91 2.27 8.33 10.08
C SER A 91 2.79 9.72 9.76
N LYS A 92 1.89 10.60 9.30
CA LYS A 92 2.23 11.99 9.04
C LYS A 92 2.84 12.48 10.34
N ARG A 93 4.17 12.64 10.42
CA ARG A 93 4.74 13.56 11.40
C ARG A 93 4.03 14.87 11.05
N LEU A 94 3.13 15.32 11.91
CA LEU A 94 2.53 16.64 11.80
C LEU A 94 3.67 17.61 11.57
N ASN A 95 3.79 18.13 10.35
CA ASN A 95 4.72 19.21 10.06
C ASN A 95 4.35 20.35 11.02
N GLN A 96 5.27 20.71 11.90
CA GLN A 96 5.13 21.76 12.92
C GLN A 96 4.96 23.19 12.33
N TYR A 97 4.60 23.30 11.05
CA TYR A 97 4.52 24.56 10.30
C TYR A 97 3.19 25.32 10.48
N THR A 98 2.19 24.76 11.17
CA THR A 98 0.93 25.47 11.45
C THR A 98 0.96 26.41 12.66
N GLN A 99 2.07 26.49 13.41
CA GLN A 99 2.12 27.34 14.61
C GLN A 99 2.60 28.78 14.36
N GLN A 100 3.16 29.12 13.19
CA GLN A 100 3.76 30.45 12.96
C GLN A 100 2.81 31.52 12.37
N PHE A 101 1.52 31.20 12.12
CA PHE A 101 0.56 32.16 11.56
C PHE A 101 -0.43 32.76 12.57
N ASN A 102 -0.39 32.36 13.85
CA ASN A 102 -1.32 32.88 14.87
C ASN A 102 -0.72 33.90 15.86
N ASP A 103 0.58 34.19 15.80
CA ASP A 103 1.25 35.12 16.73
C ASP A 103 1.49 36.53 16.15
N GLN A 104 0.75 36.92 15.11
CA GLN A 104 0.77 38.31 14.57
C GLN A 104 -0.61 38.96 14.58
N LYS A 105 -1.31 38.89 15.72
CA LYS A 105 -2.47 39.75 15.97
C LYS A 105 -2.35 40.49 17.29
#